data_AF-A0A820ZZW5-F1
#
_entry.id   AF-A0A820ZZW5-F1
#
_cell.length_a   1.000
_cell.length_b   1.000
_cell.length_c   1.000
_cell.angle_alpha   90.00
_cell.angle_beta   90.00
_cell.angle_gamma   90.00
#
_symmetry.space_group_name_H-M   'P 1'
#
loop_
_entity.id
_entity.type
_entity.pdbx_description
1 polymer ?
#
loop_
_entity_poly.entity_id
_entity_poly.type
_entity_poly.pdbx_seq_one_letter_code
_entity_poly.pdbx_strand_id
1 'polypeptide(L)'
;MMPDRTNCELAHLYFNPKTHKDGIPVRPIESTIHASTTKISKFLDKILRPIFDDKCKDTTIIDGASLITELSKYNKKGLLKPTTLFCTFDIRNLYTMLPQEESLDILMTFLHAHGYRKVKGISIDTIKKLASIILKDNVFAYG
;
A
#
# COMPACT_ATOMS: atom_id res chain seq x y z
N MET A 1 7.32 -19.22 18.56
CA MET A 1 6.18 -19.84 17.84
C MET A 1 6.73 -20.47 16.58
N MET A 2 6.75 -21.81 16.48
CA MET A 2 7.19 -22.50 15.26
C MET A 2 6.14 -22.26 14.16
N PRO A 3 6.53 -21.91 12.92
CA PRO A 3 5.59 -21.82 11.82
C PRO A 3 5.04 -23.22 11.51
N ASP A 4 3.73 -23.35 11.53
CA ASP A 4 3.03 -24.55 11.06
C ASP A 4 3.27 -24.72 9.55
N ARG A 5 3.97 -25.80 9.19
CA ARG A 5 4.33 -26.13 7.80
C ARG A 5 3.14 -26.63 7.00
N THR A 6 2.02 -26.97 7.64
CA THR A 6 0.80 -27.45 6.98
C THR A 6 -0.11 -26.31 6.52
N ASN A 7 0.23 -25.06 6.85
CA ASN A 7 -0.58 -23.87 6.62
C ASN A 7 0.13 -22.85 5.72
N CYS A 8 0.79 -23.35 4.68
CA CYS A 8 1.45 -22.56 3.64
C CYS A 8 0.96 -23.07 2.28
N GLU A 9 0.14 -22.27 1.61
CA GLU A 9 -0.44 -22.59 0.31
C GLU A 9 0.11 -21.63 -0.75
N LEU A 10 0.00 -21.99 -2.02
CA LEU A 10 0.29 -21.05 -3.10
C LEU A 10 -0.79 -19.97 -3.12
N ALA A 11 -0.42 -18.74 -3.50
CA ALA A 11 -1.42 -17.73 -3.78
C ALA A 11 -2.31 -18.18 -4.96
N HIS A 12 -3.56 -17.73 -5.01
CA HIS A 12 -4.50 -18.11 -6.06
C HIS A 12 -4.92 -16.90 -6.89
N LEU A 13 -4.74 -16.97 -8.21
CA LEU A 13 -5.19 -15.94 -9.14
C LEU A 13 -6.62 -16.25 -9.64
N TYR A 14 -7.55 -15.31 -9.45
CA TYR A 14 -8.91 -15.39 -9.98
C TYR A 14 -9.36 -14.05 -10.59
N PHE A 15 -10.49 -14.04 -11.29
CA PHE A 15 -10.94 -12.90 -12.09
C PHE A 15 -12.35 -12.44 -11.69
N ASN A 16 -12.47 -11.17 -11.28
CA ASN A 16 -13.77 -10.56 -10.99
C ASN A 16 -14.26 -9.70 -12.16
N PRO A 17 -15.50 -9.89 -12.66
CA PRO A 17 -16.04 -9.06 -13.74
C PRO A 17 -16.31 -7.62 -13.27
N LYS A 18 -15.97 -6.63 -14.10
CA LYS A 18 -16.36 -5.23 -13.88
C LYS A 18 -17.69 -4.96 -14.58
N THR A 19 -18.78 -5.40 -13.96
CA THR A 19 -20.16 -5.31 -14.51
C THR A 19 -20.64 -3.90 -14.84
N HIS A 20 -19.99 -2.87 -14.29
CA HIS A 20 -20.31 -1.45 -14.52
C HIS A 20 -19.53 -0.82 -15.69
N LYS A 21 -18.78 -1.61 -16.48
CA LYS A 21 -18.00 -1.13 -17.64
C LYS A 21 -18.41 -1.85 -18.91
N ASP A 22 -18.42 -1.14 -20.03
CA ASP A 22 -18.68 -1.71 -21.35
C ASP A 22 -17.71 -2.84 -21.67
N GLY A 23 -18.23 -3.92 -22.25
CA GLY A 23 -17.46 -5.14 -22.53
C GLY A 23 -17.11 -5.98 -21.30
N ILE A 24 -17.57 -5.60 -20.10
CA ILE A 24 -17.41 -6.34 -18.82
C ILE A 24 -15.96 -6.85 -18.64
N PRO A 25 -14.95 -5.98 -18.68
CA PRO A 25 -13.57 -6.40 -18.49
C PRO A 25 -13.36 -7.04 -17.12
N VAL A 26 -12.46 -8.01 -17.04
CA VAL A 26 -12.12 -8.68 -15.78
C VAL A 26 -11.09 -7.90 -14.97
N ARG A 27 -11.12 -8.06 -13.65
CA ARG A 27 -10.08 -7.64 -12.71
C ARG A 27 -9.37 -8.89 -12.19
N PRO A 28 -8.09 -9.11 -12.54
CA PRO A 28 -7.30 -10.14 -11.88
C PRO A 28 -7.16 -9.79 -10.39
N ILE A 29 -7.36 -10.77 -9.52
CA ILE A 29 -7.15 -10.68 -8.08
C ILE A 29 -6.28 -11.85 -7.65
N GLU A 30 -5.18 -11.53 -6.97
CA GLU A 30 -4.36 -12.52 -6.30
C GLU A 30 -4.82 -12.66 -4.84
N SER A 31 -5.27 -13.85 -4.48
CA SER A 31 -5.53 -14.24 -3.09
C SER A 31 -4.27 -14.80 -2.48
N THR A 32 -3.62 -14.04 -1.60
CA THR A 32 -2.44 -14.49 -0.86
C THR A 32 -2.79 -15.08 0.51
N ILE A 33 -4.05 -15.46 0.74
CA ILE A 33 -4.46 -16.10 1.99
C ILE A 33 -3.60 -17.38 2.16
N HIS A 34 -2.93 -17.52 3.30
CA HIS A 34 -1.99 -18.61 3.60
C HIS A 34 -0.69 -18.66 2.75
N ALA A 35 -0.43 -17.67 1.91
CA ALA A 35 0.84 -17.58 1.18
C ALA A 35 2.06 -17.38 2.09
N SER A 36 3.22 -17.83 1.63
CA SER A 36 4.53 -17.71 2.31
C SER A 36 4.84 -16.25 2.72
N THR A 37 4.51 -15.29 1.87
CA THR A 37 4.79 -13.86 2.06
C THR A 37 3.79 -13.15 2.97
N THR A 38 2.61 -13.73 3.23
CA THR A 38 1.52 -13.05 3.94
C THR A 38 1.86 -12.68 5.38
N LYS A 39 2.59 -13.55 6.09
CA LYS A 39 3.06 -13.24 7.46
C LYS A 39 4.13 -12.15 7.45
N ILE A 40 5.00 -12.12 6.44
CA ILE A 40 6.02 -11.09 6.28
C ILE A 40 5.36 -9.74 5.96
N SER A 41 4.39 -9.73 5.05
CA SER A 41 3.62 -8.54 4.67
C SER A 41 2.90 -7.94 5.88
N LYS A 42 2.14 -8.75 6.64
CA LYS A 42 1.47 -8.31 7.87
C LYS A 42 2.46 -7.78 8.92
N PHE A 43 3.64 -8.39 9.02
CA PHE A 43 4.66 -7.93 9.95
C PHE A 43 5.24 -6.57 9.55
N LEU A 44 5.58 -6.38 8.27
CA LEU A 44 6.06 -5.10 7.78
C LEU A 44 5.00 -4.01 7.89
N ASP A 45 3.75 -4.29 7.53
CA ASP A 45 2.63 -3.36 7.71
C ASP A 45 2.52 -2.92 9.17
N LYS A 46 2.52 -3.87 10.12
CA LYS A 46 2.44 -3.58 11.56
C LYS A 46 3.53 -2.61 12.06
N ILE A 47 4.74 -2.67 11.53
CA ILE A 47 5.85 -1.84 12.00
C ILE A 47 6.01 -0.53 11.19
N LEU A 48 5.62 -0.52 9.91
CA LEU A 48 5.78 0.62 9.01
C LEU A 48 4.56 1.52 8.99
N ARG A 49 3.34 0.97 9.10
CA ARG A 49 2.09 1.72 9.03
C ARG A 49 2.01 2.87 10.04
N PRO A 50 2.37 2.69 11.33
CA PRO A 50 2.36 3.81 12.27
C PRO A 50 3.33 4.94 11.91
N ILE A 51 4.44 4.62 11.23
CA ILE A 51 5.40 5.62 10.76
C ILE A 51 4.79 6.41 9.61
N PHE A 52 4.19 5.71 8.63
CA PHE A 52 3.52 6.35 7.51
C PHE A 52 2.38 7.25 7.99
N ASP A 53 1.51 6.75 8.87
CA ASP A 53 0.38 7.51 9.39
C ASP A 53 0.83 8.76 10.16
N ASP A 54 1.91 8.69 10.95
CA ASP A 54 2.46 9.87 11.65
C ASP A 54 3.06 10.90 10.70
N LYS A 55 3.85 10.45 9.70
CA LYS A 55 4.61 11.34 8.82
C LYS A 55 3.80 11.90 7.65
N CYS A 56 2.77 11.19 7.21
CA CYS A 56 1.98 11.53 6.03
C CYS A 56 0.56 12.01 6.37
N LYS A 57 0.21 12.17 7.66
CA LYS A 57 -1.13 12.61 8.09
C LYS A 57 -1.60 13.91 7.42
N ASP A 58 -0.70 14.85 7.18
CA ASP A 58 -1.05 16.18 6.68
C ASP A 58 -1.29 16.19 5.16
N THR A 59 -0.91 15.11 4.47
CA THR A 59 -1.04 14.95 3.01
C THR A 59 -1.94 13.78 2.62
N THR A 60 -2.47 13.03 3.59
CA THR A 60 -3.26 11.83 3.36
C THR A 60 -4.70 12.02 3.83
N ILE A 61 -5.65 11.76 2.93
CA ILE A 61 -7.08 11.70 3.24
C ILE A 61 -7.47 10.22 3.30
N ILE A 62 -8.05 9.79 4.43
CA ILE A 62 -8.34 8.38 4.69
C ILE A 62 -9.71 7.95 4.16
N ASP A 63 -10.66 8.88 4.08
CA ASP A 63 -12.06 8.63 3.69
C ASP A 63 -12.81 9.93 3.34
N GLY A 64 -14.10 9.81 3.01
CA GLY A 64 -14.94 10.96 2.71
C GLY A 64 -15.19 11.89 3.90
N ALA A 65 -15.28 11.35 5.12
CA ALA A 65 -15.53 12.14 6.33
C ALA A 65 -14.33 13.03 6.70
N SER A 66 -13.11 12.49 6.59
CA SER A 66 -11.86 13.23 6.75
C SER A 66 -11.69 14.29 5.67
N LEU A 67 -12.05 14.00 4.42
CA LEU A 67 -12.06 15.01 3.35
C LEU A 67 -12.94 16.21 3.69
N ILE A 68 -14.20 15.97 4.09
CA ILE A 68 -15.14 17.03 4.48
C ILE A 68 -14.59 17.84 5.65
N THR A 69 -13.98 17.16 6.63
CA THR A 69 -13.38 17.79 7.80
C THR A 69 -12.23 18.72 7.40
N GLU A 70 -11.31 18.27 6.54
CA GLU A 70 -10.18 19.08 6.07
C GLU A 70 -10.63 20.24 5.18
N LEU A 71 -11.58 20.03 4.28
CA LEU A 71 -12.17 21.11 3.47
C LEU A 71 -12.86 22.16 4.35
N SER A 72 -13.55 21.73 5.42
CA SER A 72 -14.17 22.65 6.38
C SER A 72 -13.12 23.48 7.11
N LYS A 73 -11.98 22.88 7.51
CA LYS A 73 -10.85 23.62 8.10
C LYS A 73 -10.23 24.60 7.10
N TYR A 74 -10.06 24.18 5.84
CA TYR A 74 -9.54 25.02 4.76
C TYR A 74 -10.46 26.24 4.50
N ASN A 75 -11.78 26.02 4.50
CA ASN A 75 -12.78 27.08 4.38
C ASN A 75 -12.77 28.03 5.59
N LYS A 76 -12.72 27.50 6.82
CA LYS A 76 -12.62 28.33 8.04
C LYS A 76 -11.39 29.23 8.08
N LYS A 77 -10.30 28.84 7.40
CA LYS A 77 -9.09 29.66 7.21
C LYS A 77 -9.24 30.72 6.10
N GLY A 78 -10.39 30.81 5.44
CA GLY A 78 -10.63 31.71 4.31
C GLY A 78 -9.87 31.32 3.03
N LEU A 79 -9.39 30.08 2.95
CA LEU A 79 -8.58 29.61 1.82
C LEU A 79 -9.43 29.05 0.67
N LEU A 80 -10.67 28.65 0.96
CA LEU A 80 -11.64 28.24 -0.06
C LEU A 80 -12.29 29.49 -0.67
N LYS A 81 -11.72 29.97 -1.77
CA LYS A 81 -12.17 31.17 -2.48
C LYS A 81 -13.07 30.79 -3.66
N PRO A 82 -13.89 31.71 -4.18
CA PRO A 82 -14.63 31.49 -5.44
C PRO A 82 -13.72 31.12 -6.63
N THR A 83 -12.44 31.49 -6.58
CA THR A 83 -11.42 31.18 -7.59
C THR A 83 -10.67 29.87 -7.31
N THR A 84 -10.99 29.13 -6.25
CA THR A 84 -10.33 27.86 -5.94
C THR A 84 -10.76 26.79 -6.93
N LEU A 85 -9.77 26.17 -7.58
CA LEU A 85 -9.99 25.07 -8.52
C LEU A 85 -9.82 23.73 -7.82
N PHE A 86 -10.73 22.80 -8.11
CA PHE A 86 -10.61 21.41 -7.72
C PHE A 86 -10.11 20.60 -8.91
N CYS A 87 -9.00 19.90 -8.73
CA CYS A 87 -8.43 19.02 -9.73
C CYS A 87 -8.50 17.58 -9.21
N THR A 88 -8.94 16.66 -10.05
CA THR A 88 -8.95 15.23 -9.74
C THR A 88 -7.99 14.50 -10.67
N PHE A 89 -7.19 13.61 -10.08
CA PHE A 89 -6.28 12.73 -10.80
C PHE A 89 -6.62 11.29 -10.43
N ASP A 90 -6.82 10.46 -11.45
CA ASP A 90 -7.07 9.02 -11.29
C ASP A 90 -5.86 8.22 -11.77
N ILE A 91 -5.27 7.44 -10.86
CA ILE A 91 -4.13 6.58 -11.19
C ILE A 91 -4.66 5.23 -11.68
N ARG A 92 -4.50 4.96 -12.98
CA ARG A 92 -4.89 3.69 -13.58
C ARG A 92 -3.86 2.60 -13.27
N ASN A 93 -4.34 1.40 -12.99
CA ASN A 93 -3.52 0.18 -12.85
C ASN A 93 -2.38 0.29 -11.81
N LEU A 94 -2.62 1.02 -10.71
CA LEU A 94 -1.61 1.30 -9.68
C LEU A 94 -0.77 0.07 -9.29
N TYR A 95 -1.41 -1.04 -8.95
CA TYR A 95 -0.72 -2.24 -8.48
C TYR A 95 0.18 -2.89 -9.53
N THR A 96 -0.23 -2.92 -10.80
CA THR A 96 0.54 -3.60 -11.86
C THR A 96 1.62 -2.69 -12.47
N MET A 97 1.55 -1.38 -12.22
CA MET A 97 2.46 -0.40 -12.82
C MET A 97 3.53 0.12 -11.84
N LEU A 98 3.50 -0.29 -10.57
CA LEU A 98 4.51 0.10 -9.58
C LEU A 98 5.85 -0.59 -9.87
N PRO A 99 6.92 0.15 -10.21
CA PRO A 99 8.23 -0.45 -10.45
C PRO A 99 8.80 -0.97 -9.12
N GLN A 100 9.14 -2.25 -9.09
CA GLN A 100 9.47 -2.95 -7.84
C GLN A 100 10.75 -2.40 -7.19
N GLU A 101 11.81 -2.19 -7.96
CA GLU A 101 13.09 -1.65 -7.44
C GLU A 101 12.92 -0.21 -6.93
N GLU A 102 12.25 0.64 -7.71
CA GLU A 102 11.99 2.02 -7.31
C GLU A 102 11.14 2.09 -6.04
N SER A 103 10.16 1.18 -5.89
CA SER A 103 9.34 1.10 -4.67
C SER A 103 10.17 0.77 -3.43
N LEU A 104 11.19 -0.09 -3.56
CA LEU A 104 12.12 -0.41 -2.48
C LEU A 104 13.00 0.79 -2.13
N ASP A 105 13.48 1.52 -3.13
CA ASP A 105 14.32 2.71 -2.94
C ASP A 105 13.53 3.87 -2.33
N ILE A 106 12.27 4.07 -2.74
CA ILE A 106 11.35 5.03 -2.13
C ILE A 106 11.14 4.69 -0.65
N LEU A 107 10.91 3.43 -0.31
CA LEU A 107 10.75 3.01 1.10
C LEU A 107 12.00 3.33 1.92
N MET A 108 13.20 3.05 1.40
CA MET A 108 14.45 3.36 2.09
C MET A 108 14.66 4.85 2.24
N THR A 109 14.41 5.61 1.18
CA THR A 109 14.52 7.07 1.16
C THR A 109 13.58 7.69 2.18
N PHE A 110 12.33 7.22 2.24
CA PHE A 110 11.34 7.66 3.22
C PHE A 110 11.81 7.43 4.66
N LEU A 111 12.27 6.21 4.98
CA LEU A 111 12.76 5.89 6.32
C LEU A 111 13.99 6.72 6.69
N HIS A 112 14.95 6.89 5.77
CA HIS A 112 16.13 7.71 5.98
C HIS A 112 15.80 9.18 6.19
N ALA A 113 14.93 9.75 5.36
CA ALA A 113 14.51 11.15 5.43
C ALA A 113 13.85 11.49 6.78
N HIS A 114 13.18 10.51 7.39
CA HIS A 114 12.58 10.64 8.72
C HIS A 114 13.48 10.15 9.87
N GLY A 115 14.77 9.93 9.62
CA GLY A 115 15.77 9.64 10.65
C GLY A 115 15.83 8.19 11.13
N TYR A 116 15.14 7.25 10.47
CA TYR A 116 15.17 5.85 10.85
C TYR A 116 16.40 5.14 10.29
N ARG A 117 17.22 4.59 11.20
CA ARG A 117 18.23 3.56 10.87
C ARG A 117 17.79 2.15 11.25
N LYS A 118 16.84 2.07 12.20
CA LYS A 118 16.17 0.85 12.61
C LYS A 118 14.69 1.14 12.90
N VAL A 119 13.82 0.19 12.63
CA VAL A 119 12.41 0.22 13.04
C VAL A 119 12.16 -0.96 13.97
N LYS A 120 11.73 -0.68 15.21
CA LYS A 120 11.50 -1.70 16.25
C LYS A 120 12.69 -2.68 16.40
N GLY A 121 13.92 -2.17 16.31
CA GLY A 121 15.15 -2.95 16.45
C GLY A 121 15.69 -3.58 15.15
N ILE A 122 14.93 -3.53 14.06
CA ILE A 122 15.26 -4.14 12.76
C ILE A 122 15.96 -3.10 11.88
N SER A 123 17.08 -3.45 11.25
CA SER A 123 17.76 -2.54 10.33
C SER A 123 16.91 -2.29 9.07
N ILE A 124 17.01 -1.08 8.53
CA ILE A 124 16.34 -0.73 7.28
C ILE A 124 16.76 -1.63 6.11
N ASP A 125 18.01 -2.11 6.08
CA ASP A 125 18.46 -3.10 5.07
C ASP A 125 17.68 -4.42 5.18
N THR A 126 17.38 -4.85 6.41
CA THR A 126 16.56 -6.03 6.64
C THR A 126 15.12 -5.76 6.20
N ILE A 127 14.58 -4.57 6.47
CA ILE A 127 13.26 -4.15 5.97
C ILE A 127 13.23 -4.17 4.44
N LYS A 128 14.26 -3.64 3.76
CA LYS A 128 14.38 -3.69 2.29
C LYS A 128 14.36 -5.14 1.79
N LYS A 129 15.11 -6.04 2.42
CA LYS A 129 15.15 -7.47 2.06
C LYS A 129 13.78 -8.12 2.22
N LEU A 130 13.11 -7.89 3.35
CA LEU A 130 11.77 -8.44 3.61
C LEU A 130 10.73 -7.88 2.61
N ALA A 131 10.77 -6.58 2.32
CA ALA A 131 9.91 -5.95 1.32
C ALA A 131 10.19 -6.51 -0.09
N SER A 132 11.46 -6.73 -0.42
CA SER A 132 11.85 -7.33 -1.70
C SER A 132 11.33 -8.76 -1.86
N ILE A 133 11.28 -9.55 -0.78
CA ILE A 133 10.67 -10.88 -0.83
C ILE A 133 9.19 -10.74 -1.20
N ILE A 134 8.45 -9.87 -0.51
CA ILE A 134 7.01 -9.68 -0.78
C ILE A 134 6.75 -9.20 -2.21
N LEU A 135 7.53 -8.26 -2.72
CA LEU A 135 7.31 -7.67 -4.05
C LEU A 135 7.70 -8.60 -5.21
N LYS A 136 8.69 -9.48 -5.00
CA LYS A 136 9.24 -10.33 -6.06
C LYS A 136 8.68 -11.75 -6.04
N ASP A 137 8.30 -12.27 -4.86
CA ASP A 137 7.77 -13.62 -4.70
C ASP A 137 6.27 -13.66 -5.02
N ASN A 138 5.96 -13.50 -6.32
CA ASN A 138 4.61 -13.59 -6.87
C ASN A 138 4.38 -14.98 -7.48
N VAL A 139 4.51 -16.01 -6.65
CA VAL A 139 4.25 -17.40 -7.06
C VAL A 139 2.80 -17.76 -6.72
N PHE A 140 2.00 -17.97 -7.75
CA PHE A 140 0.59 -18.30 -7.62
C PHE A 140 0.19 -19.47 -8.52
N ALA A 141 -0.86 -20.17 -8.10
CA ALA A 141 -1.61 -21.09 -8.93
C ALA A 141 -2.74 -20.34 -9.67
N TYR A 142 -3.05 -20.80 -10.87
CA TYR A 142 -4.18 -20.33 -11.67
C TYR A 142 -4.91 -21.56 -12.22
N GLY A 143 -6.25 -21.49 -12.29
CA GLY A 143 -7.11 -22.59 -12.73
C GLY A 143 -8.58 -22.22 -12.66
#